data_AF-A0A366H0V8-F1
#
_entry.id   AF-A0A366H0V8-F1
#
_cell.length_a   1.000
_cell.length_b   1.000
_cell.length_c   1.000
_cell.angle_alpha   90.00
_cell.angle_beta   90.00
_cell.angle_gamma   90.00
#
_symmetry.space_group_name_H-M   'P 1'
#
loop_
_entity.id
_entity.type
_entity.pdbx_description
1 polymer ?
#
loop_
_entity_poly.entity_id
_entity_poly.type
_entity_poly.pdbx_seq_one_letter_code
_entity_poly.pdbx_strand_id
1 'polypeptide(L)'
;MTTAIHTRPINERIDWLMEVSRKHSASFCSPDNYLSRQRYLAEHDTLIIAMKCMDGRIHLPYATQTPLGVIHPFREPGSVPPNPPGRRHHPEQHGQRPDSR
;
A
#
# COMPACT_ATOMS: atom_id res chain seq x y z
N MET A 1 20.86 10.59 -20.92
CA MET A 1 19.59 9.89 -20.70
C MET A 1 19.81 8.88 -19.60
N THR A 2 19.17 9.03 -18.43
CA THR A 2 19.28 8.05 -17.35
C THR A 2 18.55 6.79 -17.80
N THR A 3 19.30 5.74 -18.13
CA THR A 3 18.72 4.45 -18.52
C THR A 3 17.78 3.99 -17.41
N ALA A 4 16.51 3.79 -17.73
CA ALA A 4 15.51 3.46 -16.74
C ALA A 4 15.88 2.12 -16.06
N ILE A 5 15.83 2.06 -14.73
CA ILE A 5 16.34 0.91 -13.96
C ILE A 5 15.75 -0.43 -14.40
N HIS A 6 14.52 -0.43 -14.93
CA HIS A 6 13.82 -1.62 -15.38
C HIS A 6 14.43 -2.29 -16.62
N THR A 7 15.25 -1.59 -17.41
CA THR A 7 15.90 -2.15 -18.60
C THR A 7 17.29 -2.73 -18.32
N ARG A 8 17.80 -2.60 -17.08
CA ARG A 8 19.11 -3.12 -16.69
C ARG A 8 19.07 -4.64 -16.43
N PRO A 9 20.21 -5.34 -16.50
CA PRO A 9 20.34 -6.73 -16.07
C PRO A 9 19.76 -6.98 -14.67
N ILE A 10 19.25 -8.21 -14.44
CA ILE A 10 18.52 -8.55 -13.20
C ILE A 10 19.37 -8.38 -11.94
N ASN A 11 20.65 -8.75 -11.99
CA ASN A 11 21.61 -8.57 -10.89
C ASN A 11 21.76 -7.08 -10.53
N GLU A 12 21.96 -6.20 -11.51
CA GLU A 12 22.08 -4.77 -11.28
C GLU A 12 20.80 -4.15 -10.68
N ARG A 13 19.63 -4.69 -11.07
CA ARG A 13 18.33 -4.29 -10.50
C ARG A 13 18.18 -4.73 -9.05
N ILE A 14 18.65 -5.93 -8.70
CA ILE A 14 18.65 -6.43 -7.33
C ILE A 14 19.60 -5.57 -6.47
N ASP A 15 20.81 -5.31 -6.94
CA ASP A 15 21.78 -4.48 -6.21
C ASP A 15 21.24 -3.07 -5.96
N TRP A 16 20.58 -2.48 -6.97
CA TRP A 16 19.89 -1.22 -6.82
C TRP A 16 18.75 -1.28 -5.80
N LEU A 17 17.93 -2.33 -5.81
CA LEU A 17 16.84 -2.50 -4.85
C LEU A 17 17.37 -2.62 -3.42
N MET A 18 18.46 -3.36 -3.23
CA MET A 18 19.12 -3.51 -1.93
C MET A 18 19.68 -2.18 -1.44
N GLU A 19 20.22 -1.36 -2.33
CA GLU A 19 20.69 -0.01 -1.99
C GLU A 19 19.55 0.93 -1.60
N VAL A 20 18.44 0.89 -2.34
CA VAL A 20 17.23 1.64 -2.00
C VAL A 20 16.69 1.20 -0.63
N SER A 21 16.67 -0.11 -0.36
CA SER A 21 16.27 -0.66 0.94
C SER A 21 17.14 -0.12 2.08
N ARG A 22 18.47 -0.18 1.94
CA ARG A 22 19.41 0.38 2.94
C ARG A 22 19.15 1.85 3.24
N LYS A 23 18.94 2.68 2.21
CA LYS A 23 18.64 4.10 2.38
C LYS A 23 17.33 4.31 3.15
N HIS A 24 16.28 3.57 2.80
CA HIS A 24 15.00 3.67 3.50
C HIS A 24 15.10 3.21 4.95
N SER A 25 15.82 2.11 5.23
CA SER A 25 16.06 1.65 6.60
C SER A 25 16.84 2.67 7.42
N ALA A 26 17.90 3.26 6.86
CA ALA A 26 18.67 4.30 7.54
C ALA A 26 17.81 5.52 7.87
N SER A 27 16.98 5.97 6.92
CA SER A 27 16.03 7.07 7.15
C SER A 27 14.99 6.72 8.22
N PHE A 28 14.37 5.54 8.14
CA PHE A 28 13.38 5.08 9.12
C PHE A 28 13.93 5.00 10.55
N CYS A 29 15.17 4.52 10.69
CA CYS A 29 15.85 4.35 11.97
C CYS A 29 16.55 5.63 12.46
N SER A 30 16.53 6.72 11.69
CA SER A 30 17.17 7.97 12.13
C SER A 30 16.51 8.49 13.42
N PRO A 31 17.31 9.10 14.33
CA PRO A 31 16.79 9.66 15.58
C PRO A 31 15.66 10.68 15.34
N ASP A 32 15.79 11.52 14.31
CA ASP A 32 14.78 12.52 13.97
C ASP A 32 13.44 11.88 13.60
N ASN A 33 13.44 10.88 12.71
CA ASN A 33 12.21 10.18 12.33
C ASN A 33 11.60 9.40 13.51
N TYR A 34 12.44 8.81 14.36
CA TYR A 34 11.96 8.15 15.58
C TYR A 34 11.25 9.15 16.51
N LEU A 35 11.87 10.29 16.78
CA LEU A 35 11.29 11.33 17.64
C LEU A 35 10.04 11.96 17.03
N SER A 36 10.02 12.23 15.72
CA SER A 36 8.82 12.72 15.03
C SER A 36 7.64 11.77 15.17
N ARG A 37 7.87 10.46 15.06
CA ARG A 37 6.82 9.44 15.26
C ARG A 37 6.35 9.39 16.72
N GLN A 38 7.26 9.42 17.69
CA GLN A 38 6.89 9.43 19.12
C GLN A 38 6.07 10.66 19.48
N ARG A 39 6.50 11.84 19.00
CA ARG A 39 5.79 13.10 19.22
C ARG A 39 4.39 13.07 18.63
N TYR A 40 4.26 12.62 17.38
CA TYR A 40 2.95 12.53 16.72
C TYR A 40 1.99 11.61 17.48
N LEU A 41 2.47 10.45 17.97
CA LEU A 41 1.65 9.53 18.76
C LEU A 41 1.29 10.07 20.15
N ALA A 42 2.12 10.94 20.72
CA ALA A 42 1.81 11.61 21.98
C ALA A 42 0.79 12.76 21.81
N GLU A 43 0.83 13.45 20.67
CA GLU A 43 -0.09 14.55 20.33
C GLU A 43 -1.44 14.03 19.80
N HIS A 44 -1.49 12.81 19.27
CA HIS A 44 -2.68 12.21 18.65
C HIS A 44 -2.98 10.82 19.22
N ASP A 45 -3.99 10.73 20.08
CA ASP A 45 -4.47 9.48 20.69
C ASP A 45 -5.45 8.68 19.81
N THR A 46 -5.84 9.25 18.67
CA THR A 46 -6.81 8.64 17.75
C THR A 46 -6.17 7.48 16.99
N LEU A 47 -6.82 6.32 17.04
CA LEU A 47 -6.40 5.15 16.28
C LEU A 47 -6.77 5.30 14.80
N ILE A 48 -5.80 5.03 13.92
CA ILE A 48 -5.96 5.14 12.46
C ILE A 48 -5.82 3.76 11.84
N ILE A 49 -6.77 3.39 10.97
CA ILE A 49 -6.68 2.24 10.08
C ILE A 49 -6.63 2.75 8.64
N ALA A 50 -5.64 2.28 7.87
CA ALA A 50 -5.54 2.60 6.44
C ALA A 50 -5.79 1.33 5.60
N MET A 51 -6.77 1.38 4.70
CA MET A 51 -6.95 0.40 3.64
C MET A 51 -6.44 1.01 2.34
N LYS A 52 -5.47 0.37 1.70
CA LYS A 52 -4.80 0.93 0.52
C LYS A 52 -4.58 -0.12 -0.57
N CYS A 53 -4.77 0.28 -1.81
CA CYS A 53 -4.41 -0.52 -2.98
C CYS A 53 -2.91 -0.89 -3.01
N MET A 54 -2.57 -2.01 -3.66
CA MET A 54 -1.17 -2.42 -3.89
C MET A 54 -0.37 -1.48 -4.82
N ASP A 55 -0.97 -0.40 -5.32
CA ASP A 55 -0.28 0.61 -6.12
C ASP A 55 0.92 1.22 -5.35
N GLY A 56 2.12 0.96 -5.87
CA GLY A 56 3.38 1.46 -5.33
C GLY A 56 3.59 2.97 -5.50
N ARG A 57 2.79 3.64 -6.34
CA ARG A 57 2.91 5.09 -6.61
C ARG A 57 2.34 5.95 -5.50
N ILE A 58 1.42 5.41 -4.70
CA ILE A 58 0.88 6.13 -3.54
C ILE A 58 1.84 5.94 -2.37
N HIS A 59 2.36 7.02 -1.78
CA HIS A 59 3.17 6.96 -0.55
C HIS A 59 2.39 7.61 0.59
N LEU A 60 1.85 6.82 1.53
CA LEU A 60 0.90 7.31 2.55
C LEU A 60 1.49 8.37 3.48
N PRO A 61 2.71 8.21 4.04
CA PRO A 61 3.31 9.24 4.89
C PRO A 61 3.40 10.59 4.18
N TYR A 62 3.76 10.58 2.89
CA TYR A 62 3.80 11.78 2.07
C TYR A 62 2.40 12.33 1.77
N ALA A 63 1.45 11.49 1.36
CA ALA A 63 0.10 11.97 1.03
C ALA A 63 -0.67 12.54 2.23
N THR A 64 -0.40 12.03 3.43
CA THR A 64 -1.13 12.39 4.65
C THR A 64 -0.34 13.34 5.56
N GLN A 65 0.89 13.70 5.18
CA GLN A 65 1.79 14.51 6.00
C GLN A 65 2.00 13.91 7.41
N THR A 66 2.05 12.57 7.49
CA THR A 66 2.30 11.84 8.73
C THR A 66 3.74 11.34 8.78
N PRO A 67 4.37 11.28 9.97
CA PRO A 67 5.68 10.69 10.11
C PRO A 67 5.72 9.24 9.63
N LEU A 68 6.86 8.84 9.07
CA LEU A 68 7.07 7.48 8.59
C LEU A 68 6.90 6.47 9.74
N GLY A 69 6.12 5.41 9.51
CA GLY A 69 5.86 4.37 10.50
C GLY A 69 4.72 4.67 11.48
N VAL A 70 3.93 5.73 11.28
CA VAL A 70 2.66 5.91 12.02
C VAL A 70 1.54 5.09 11.38
N ILE A 71 1.40 5.18 10.05
CA ILE A 71 0.33 4.49 9.31
C ILE A 71 0.81 3.10 8.86
N HIS A 72 0.06 2.07 9.27
CA HIS A 72 0.31 0.67 8.93
C HIS A 72 -0.84 0.14 8.05
N PRO A 73 -0.73 0.22 6.72
CA PRO A 73 -1.86 -0.06 5.85
C PRO A 73 -2.09 -1.56 5.63
N PHE A 74 -3.36 -1.96 5.64
CA PHE A 74 -3.82 -3.19 5.00
C PHE A 74 -3.82 -3.00 3.48
N ARG A 75 -3.32 -3.99 2.74
CA ARG A 75 -3.18 -3.90 1.29
C ARG A 75 -3.93 -5.01 0.58
N GLU A 76 -4.98 -4.62 -0.12
CA GLU A 76 -5.79 -5.49 -0.99
C GLU A 76 -5.79 -4.94 -2.43
N PRO A 77 -5.93 -5.79 -3.47
CA PRO A 77 -6.13 -5.31 -4.82
C PRO A 77 -7.43 -4.51 -4.91
N GLY A 78 -7.38 -3.26 -5.38
CA GLY A 78 -8.57 -2.44 -5.60
C GLY A 78 -9.25 -1.89 -4.34
N SER A 79 -8.63 -1.99 -3.16
CA SER A 79 -9.18 -1.47 -1.89
C SER A 79 -10.60 -1.99 -1.58
N VAL A 80 -10.97 -3.16 -2.09
CA VAL A 80 -12.30 -3.73 -1.90
C VAL A 80 -12.44 -4.17 -0.44
N PRO A 81 -13.38 -3.61 0.35
CA PRO A 81 -13.63 -4.10 1.69
C PRO A 81 -14.13 -5.55 1.63
N PRO A 82 -13.79 -6.40 2.61
CA PRO A 82 -14.36 -7.74 2.68
C PRO A 82 -15.89 -7.65 2.67
N ASN A 83 -16.53 -8.53 1.89
CA ASN A 83 -18.00 -8.61 1.86
C ASN A 83 -18.54 -8.77 3.29
N PRO A 84 -19.62 -8.06 3.66
CA PRO A 84 -20.23 -8.26 4.96
C PRO A 84 -20.66 -9.73 5.09
N PRO A 85 -20.40 -10.40 6.22
CA PRO A 85 -20.86 -11.77 6.43
C PRO A 85 -22.39 -11.77 6.42
N GLY A 86 -23.00 -12.26 5.34
CA GLY A 86 -24.46 -12.31 5.22
C GLY A 86 -25.03 -12.10 3.82
N ARG A 87 -24.27 -11.58 2.84
CA ARG A 87 -24.72 -11.63 1.44
C ARG A 87 -24.47 -13.03 0.88
N ARG A 88 -25.43 -13.94 1.11
CA ARG A 88 -25.57 -15.15 0.28
C ARG A 88 -25.67 -14.66 -1.16
N HIS A 89 -24.81 -15.17 -2.03
CA HIS A 89 -25.01 -15.04 -3.47
C HIS A 89 -26.40 -15.62 -3.76
N HIS A 90 -27.34 -14.75 -4.12
CA HIS A 90 -28.54 -15.21 -4.81
C HIS A 90 -28.02 -15.78 -6.14
N PRO A 91 -28.21 -17.07 -6.44
CA PRO A 91 -27.91 -17.57 -7.77
C PRO A 91 -28.80 -16.79 -8.73
N GLU A 92 -28.19 -16.01 -9.62
CA GLU A 92 -28.87 -15.36 -10.72
C GLU A 92 -29.67 -16.42 -11.46
N GLN A 93 -30.98 -16.22 -11.49
CA GLN A 93 -31.90 -17.03 -12.28
C GLN A 93 -31.42 -16.96 -13.73
N HIS A 94 -31.00 -18.11 -14.28
CA HIS A 94 -30.80 -18.30 -15.71
C HIS A 94 -32.17 -18.17 -16.40
N GLY A 95 -32.56 -16.92 -16.66
CA GLY A 95 -33.70 -16.55 -17.48
C GLY A 95 -33.36 -16.74 -18.95
N GLN A 96 -33.82 -17.87 -19.50
CA GLN A 96 -34.35 -18.05 -20.85
C GLN A 96 -34.01 -16.96 -21.88
N ARG A 97 -33.19 -17.30 -22.89
CA ARG A 97 -33.29 -16.67 -24.21
C ARG A 97 -34.13 -17.58 -25.11
N PRO A 98 -35.18 -17.06 -25.78
CA PRO A 98 -36.03 -17.88 -26.63
C PRO A 98 -35.34 -18.17 -27.95
N ASP A 99 -35.56 -19.40 -28.41
CA ASP A 99 -35.26 -19.90 -29.73
C ASP A 99 -35.90 -19.01 -30.81
N SER A 100 -35.13 -18.55 -31.79
CA SER A 100 -35.68 -17.95 -33.01
C SER A 100 -34.68 -18.02 -34.18
N ARG A 101 -34.92 -19.04 -35.02
CA ARG A 101 -34.68 -19.17 -36.47
C ARG A 101 -33.34 -18.76 -37.07
#